data_AF-A0A257PLD6-F1
#
_entry.id   AF-A0A257PLD6-F1
#
_cell.length_a   1.000
_cell.length_b   1.000
_cell.length_c   1.000
_cell.angle_alpha   90.00
_cell.angle_beta   90.00
_cell.angle_gamma   90.00
#
_symmetry.space_group_name_H-M   'P 1'
#
loop_
_entity.id
_entity.type
_entity.pdbx_description
1 polymer ?
#
loop_
_entity_poly.entity_id
_entity_poly.type
_entity_poly.pdbx_seq_one_letter_code
_entity_poly.pdbx_strand_id
1 'polypeptide(L)' 'MSGAGAAAMLGNIPLALADALSDIIKSGVVRIAVPQDFPPFGSVGTDMQPQGYDIDMSALVAAKLG' A
#
# COMPACT_ATOMS: atom_id res chain seq x y z
N MET A 1 48.21 -33.49 -7.74
CA MET A 1 47.13 -32.90 -8.56
C MET A 1 45.90 -32.89 -7.66
N SER A 2 45.60 -31.74 -7.04
CA SER A 2 44.54 -30.80 -7.49
C SER A 2 43.15 -31.44 -7.38
N GLY A 3 42.19 -30.94 -6.61
CA GLY A 3 41.84 -29.53 -6.56
C GLY A 3 41.17 -29.11 -5.25
N ALA A 4 41.50 -27.88 -4.91
CA ALA A 4 40.91 -27.08 -3.86
C ALA A 4 39.46 -26.69 -4.18
N GLY A 5 38.71 -26.41 -3.11
CA GLY A 5 37.88 -25.21 -3.08
C GLY A 5 36.40 -25.37 -3.43
N ALA A 6 35.62 -25.98 -2.53
CA ALA A 6 34.21 -25.62 -2.40
C ALA A 6 34.11 -24.39 -1.48
N ALA A 7 34.54 -23.23 -1.99
CA ALA A 7 34.20 -21.96 -1.36
C ALA A 7 32.73 -21.70 -1.63
N ALA A 8 31.87 -22.00 -0.65
CA ALA A 8 30.47 -21.62 -0.69
C ALA A 8 30.40 -20.10 -0.83
N MET A 9 30.02 -19.63 -2.02
CA MET A 9 29.72 -18.23 -2.28
C MET A 9 28.53 -17.86 -1.39
N LEU A 10 28.81 -17.31 -0.21
CA LEU A 10 27.87 -16.53 0.58
C LEU A 10 27.57 -15.26 -0.22
N GLY A 11 26.76 -15.45 -1.27
CA GLY A 11 26.27 -14.38 -2.11
C GLY A 11 25.46 -13.41 -1.26
N ASN A 12 25.74 -12.13 -1.44
CA ASN A 12 25.07 -11.01 -0.81
C ASN A 12 23.58 -11.03 -1.20
N ILE A 13 22.72 -11.73 -0.44
CA ILE A 13 21.27 -11.74 -0.69
C ILE A 13 20.77 -10.34 -0.32
N PRO A 14 20.28 -9.54 -1.28
CA PRO A 14 19.68 -8.26 -0.94
C PRO A 14 18.45 -8.53 -0.06
N LEU A 15 18.47 -7.99 1.16
CA LEU A 15 17.30 -7.93 2.02
C LEU A 15 16.26 -7.05 1.31
N ALA A 16 15.19 -7.67 0.81
CA ALA A 16 14.08 -6.92 0.24
C ALA A 16 13.40 -6.10 1.34
N LEU A 17 13.58 -4.78 1.29
CA LEU A 17 12.90 -3.83 2.18
C LEU A 17 11.61 -3.38 1.45
N ALA A 18 10.48 -4.01 1.78
CA ALA A 18 9.19 -3.64 1.21
C ALA A 18 8.67 -2.36 1.90
N ASP A 19 9.02 -1.21 1.32
CA ASP A 19 8.51 0.08 1.79
C ASP A 19 7.15 0.35 1.14
N ALA A 20 6.09 0.02 1.87
CA ALA A 20 4.71 0.17 1.43
C ALA A 20 4.38 1.60 0.99
N LEU A 21 4.95 2.63 1.64
CA LEU A 21 4.71 4.01 1.26
C LEU A 21 5.34 4.32 -0.11
N SER A 22 6.60 3.90 -0.30
CA SER A 22 7.28 4.03 -1.59
C SER A 22 6.52 3.32 -2.72
N ASP A 23 5.95 2.15 -2.46
CA ASP A 23 5.17 1.40 -3.46
C ASP A 23 3.83 2.08 -3.78
N ILE A 24 3.14 2.63 -2.76
CA ILE A 24 1.91 3.42 -2.95
C ILE A 24 2.21 4.64 -3.82
N ILE A 25 3.25 5.41 -3.48
CA ILE A 25 3.67 6.61 -4.24
C ILE A 25 4.03 6.24 -5.69
N LYS A 26 4.84 5.18 -5.89
CA LYS A 26 5.20 4.71 -7.24
C LYS A 26 3.99 4.28 -8.06
N SER A 27 2.99 3.68 -7.42
CA SER A 27 1.78 3.21 -8.10
C SER A 27 0.80 4.32 -8.45
N GLY A 28 0.87 5.47 -7.75
CA GLY A 28 -0.14 6.54 -7.83
C GLY A 28 -1.52 6.11 -7.33
N VAL A 29 -1.63 4.99 -6.60
CA VAL A 29 -2.89 4.42 -6.14
C VAL A 29 -2.78 4.02 -4.67
N VAL A 30 -3.57 4.66 -3.83
CA VAL A 30 -3.81 4.23 -2.44
C VAL A 30 -5.17 3.52 -2.35
N ARG A 31 -5.20 2.34 -1.71
CA ARG A 31 -6.43 1.57 -1.50
C ARG A 31 -6.83 1.68 -0.03
N ILE A 32 -7.98 2.30 0.23
CA ILE A 32 -8.49 2.55 1.58
C ILE A 32 -9.86 1.89 1.69
N ALA A 33 -10.00 0.93 2.61
CA ALA A 33 -11.26 0.25 2.87
C ALA A 33 -12.06 1.01 3.93
N VAL A 34 -13.31 1.32 3.62
CA VAL A 34 -14.24 2.00 4.52
C VAL A 34 -15.55 1.21 4.58
N PRO A 35 -16.04 0.81 5.78
CA PRO A 35 -17.36 0.20 5.93
C PRO A 35 -18.47 1.14 5.44
N GLN A 36 -19.45 0.63 4.70
CA GLN A 36 -20.53 1.43 4.12
C GLN A 36 -21.85 1.34 4.91
N ASP A 37 -21.82 0.70 6.07
CA ASP A 37 -22.94 0.50 6.99
C ASP A 37 -22.69 1.21 8.34
N PHE A 38 -21.73 2.15 8.39
CA PHE A 38 -21.30 2.81 9.60
C PHE A 38 -21.40 4.35 9.50
N PRO A 39 -22.62 4.94 9.40
CA PRO A 39 -22.78 6.39 9.46
C PRO A 39 -22.26 6.98 10.78
N PRO A 40 -21.62 8.17 10.76
CA PRO A 40 -21.39 9.06 9.61
C PRO A 40 -20.06 8.81 8.87
N PHE A 41 -19.31 7.77 9.24
CA PHE A 41 -17.94 7.55 8.76
C PHE A 41 -17.91 6.92 7.36
N GLY A 42 -18.82 6.00 7.09
CA GLY A 42 -19.05 5.47 5.76
C GLY A 42 -20.49 4.97 5.58
N SER A 43 -21.12 5.43 4.50
CA SER A 43 -22.51 5.12 4.16
C SER A 43 -22.70 5.22 2.65
N VAL A 44 -23.80 4.69 2.14
CA VAL A 44 -24.19 4.88 0.73
C VAL A 44 -25.24 6.00 0.65
N GLY A 45 -24.95 7.01 -0.17
CA GLY A 45 -25.83 8.14 -0.43
C GLY A 45 -27.03 7.78 -1.31
N THR A 46 -27.94 8.73 -1.50
CA THR A 46 -29.11 8.56 -2.39
C THR A 46 -28.73 8.44 -3.87
N ASP A 47 -27.50 8.84 -4.21
CA ASP A 47 -26.88 8.71 -5.53
C ASP A 47 -26.16 7.36 -5.72
N MET A 48 -26.29 6.45 -4.76
CA MET A 48 -25.62 5.14 -4.72
C MET A 48 -24.09 5.23 -4.62
N GLN A 49 -23.54 6.38 -4.20
CA GLN A 49 -22.10 6.53 -3.97
C GLN A 49 -21.72 6.43 -2.49
N PRO A 50 -20.50 5.96 -2.18
CA PRO A 50 -19.98 6.04 -0.82
C PRO A 50 -19.81 7.50 -0.38
N GLN A 51 -20.25 7.83 0.83
CA GLN A 51 -20.09 9.12 1.47
C GLN A 51 -19.78 8.96 2.96
N GLY A 52 -19.14 9.96 3.56
CA GLY A 52 -18.87 10.00 4.99
C GLY A 52 -17.48 10.54 5.32
N TYR A 53 -17.21 10.71 6.61
CA TYR A 53 -15.95 11.28 7.08
C TYR A 53 -14.72 10.50 6.61
N ASP A 54 -14.75 9.16 6.66
CA ASP A 54 -13.62 8.34 6.24
C ASP A 54 -13.43 8.36 4.72
N ILE A 55 -14.52 8.53 3.95
CA ILE A 55 -14.46 8.73 2.51
C ILE A 55 -13.78 10.06 2.18
N ASP A 56 -14.18 11.16 2.83
CA ASP A 56 -13.59 12.49 2.62
C ASP A 56 -12.10 12.51 3.01
N MET A 57 -11.76 11.87 4.13
CA MET A 57 -10.37 11.71 4.57
C MET A 57 -9.56 10.86 3.58
N SER A 58 -10.14 9.79 3.03
CA SER A 58 -9.47 8.97 2.01
C SER A 58 -9.16 9.77 0.74
N ALA A 59 -10.11 10.62 0.31
CA ALA A 59 -9.93 11.51 -0.83
C ALA A 59 -8.83 12.55 -0.57
N LEU A 60 -8.81 13.13 0.63
CA LEU A 60 -7.76 14.08 1.03
C LEU A 60 -6.38 13.43 1.05
N VAL A 61 -6.26 12.21 1.60
CA VAL A 61 -4.99 11.46 1.61
C VAL A 61 -4.52 11.18 0.18
N ALA A 62 -5.40 10.68 -0.69
CA ALA A 62 -5.07 10.45 -2.09
C ALA A 62 -4.57 11.73 -2.79
N ALA A 63 -5.28 12.85 -2.60
CA ALA A 63 -4.88 14.15 -3.17
C ALA A 63 -3.53 14.65 -2.65
N LYS A 64 -3.13 14.28 -1.43
CA LYS A 64 -1.84 14.67 -0.83
C LYS A 64 -0.68 13.76 -1.25
N LEU A 65 -0.94 12.53 -1.66
CA LEU A 65 0.09 11.59 -2.10
C LEU A 65 0.57 11.86 -3.54
N GLY A 66 -0.22 12.58 -4.35
CA GLY A 66 0.08 12.90 -5.75
C GLY A 66 -0.25 11.75 -6.71
#